data_AF-A0ABD1DJG6-F1
#
_entry.id   AF-A0ABD1DJG6-F1
#
_cell.length_a   1.000
_cell.length_b   1.000
_cell.length_c   1.000
_cell.angle_alpha   90.00
_cell.angle_beta   90.00
_cell.angle_gamma   90.00
#
_symmetry.space_group_name_H-M   'P 1'
#
loop_
_entity.id
_entity.type
_entity.pdbx_description
1 polymer ?
#
loop_
_entity_poly.entity_id
_entity_poly.type
_entity_poly.pdbx_seq_one_letter_code
_entity_poly.pdbx_strand_id
1 'polypeptide(L)'
;MAGSVVTVCESVGETSSLMCFAETPNKNNKIMMIAELLEKGLVEDIENESVCIRLKREQARRVLPGPDNTSSNKALLGAVKDSIEQGFQWSTRERPLYEESHFK
;
A
#
# COMPACT_ATOMS: atom_id res chain seq x y z
N MET A 1 4.16 2.57 -39.05
CA MET A 1 2.77 2.67 -38.56
C MET A 1 2.82 2.36 -37.07
N ALA A 2 2.63 3.35 -36.21
CA ALA A 2 2.59 3.11 -34.77
C ALA A 2 1.22 2.48 -34.45
N GLY A 3 1.22 1.22 -34.04
CA GLY A 3 0.01 0.58 -33.53
C GLY A 3 -0.44 1.28 -32.25
N SER A 4 -1.74 1.29 -31.98
CA SER A 4 -2.31 1.83 -30.75
C SER A 4 -1.72 1.12 -29.53
N VAL A 5 -1.09 1.88 -28.63
CA VAL A 5 -0.60 1.38 -27.35
C VAL A 5 -1.68 1.62 -26.30
N VAL A 6 -1.93 0.61 -25.46
CA VAL A 6 -2.80 0.73 -24.29
C VAL A 6 -1.99 0.39 -23.04
N THR A 7 -2.18 1.17 -21.98
CA THR A 7 -1.56 0.92 -20.66
C THR A 7 -2.48 0.07 -19.81
N VAL A 8 -1.94 -0.94 -19.14
CA VAL A 8 -2.68 -1.79 -18.20
C VAL A 8 -2.39 -1.32 -16.77
N CYS A 9 -3.36 -1.54 -15.87
CA CYS A 9 -3.21 -1.37 -14.43
C CYS A 9 -3.50 -2.71 -13.73
N GLU A 10 -2.85 -2.95 -12.61
CA GLU A 10 -3.07 -4.15 -11.79
C GLU A 10 -4.08 -3.88 -10.67
N SER A 11 -4.80 -4.91 -10.24
CA SER A 11 -5.75 -4.85 -9.14
C SER A 11 -5.85 -6.21 -8.46
N VAL A 12 -6.28 -6.23 -7.20
CA VAL A 12 -6.48 -7.46 -6.44
C VAL A 12 -7.97 -7.83 -6.50
N GLY A 13 -8.29 -9.05 -6.91
CA GLY A 13 -9.70 -9.49 -7.03
C GLY A 13 -10.35 -9.91 -5.72
N GLU A 14 -9.57 -10.44 -4.78
CA GLU A 14 -10.03 -10.98 -3.50
C GLU A 14 -9.00 -10.77 -2.39
N THR A 15 -9.43 -10.84 -1.12
CA THR A 15 -8.51 -10.77 0.02
C THR A 15 -7.45 -11.86 -0.09
N SER A 16 -6.17 -11.50 0.08
CA SER A 16 -5.07 -12.45 0.04
C SER A 16 -5.26 -13.55 1.09
N SER A 17 -5.23 -14.81 0.66
CA SER A 17 -5.43 -15.98 1.52
C SER A 17 -4.31 -16.20 2.54
N LEU A 18 -3.14 -15.57 2.33
CA LEU A 18 -1.98 -15.66 3.20
C LEU A 18 -1.50 -14.25 3.60
N MET A 19 -1.09 -14.12 4.87
CA MET A 19 -0.41 -12.93 5.36
C MET A 19 1.04 -12.94 4.87
N CYS A 20 1.37 -12.02 3.97
CA CYS A 20 2.76 -11.82 3.55
C CYS A 20 3.55 -11.22 4.71
N PHE A 21 4.81 -11.65 4.88
CA PHE A 21 5.71 -11.04 5.84
C PHE A 21 7.09 -10.78 5.23
N ALA A 22 7.73 -9.71 5.68
CA ALA A 22 9.10 -9.35 5.35
C ALA A 22 9.85 -9.07 6.65
N GLU A 23 11.05 -9.63 6.79
CA GLU A 23 11.92 -9.42 7.93
C GLU A 23 13.21 -8.74 7.47
N THR A 24 13.65 -7.72 8.20
CA THR A 24 14.91 -7.05 7.90
C THR A 24 16.10 -7.98 8.15
N PRO A 25 17.24 -7.85 7.43
CA PRO A 25 18.39 -8.75 7.58
C PRO A 25 18.95 -8.85 9.01
N ASN A 26 18.82 -7.77 9.80
CA ASN A 26 19.23 -7.74 11.20
C ASN A 26 18.22 -8.39 12.18
N LYS A 27 17.09 -8.90 11.67
CA LYS A 27 16.00 -9.58 12.40
C LYS A 27 15.29 -8.76 13.46
N ASN A 28 15.45 -7.44 13.45
CA ASN A 28 14.85 -6.56 14.45
C ASN A 28 13.47 -6.04 14.04
N ASN A 29 13.14 -6.05 12.75
CA ASN A 29 11.84 -5.61 12.25
C ASN A 29 11.20 -6.66 11.35
N LYS A 30 9.93 -6.95 11.63
CA LYS A 30 9.09 -7.81 10.81
C LYS A 30 7.82 -7.04 10.45
N ILE A 31 7.59 -6.88 9.16
CA ILE A 31 6.38 -6.29 8.60
C ILE A 31 5.48 -7.42 8.13
N MET A 32 4.18 -7.31 8.37
CA MET A 32 3.19 -8.27 7.89
C MET A 32 2.03 -7.52 7.23
N MET A 33 1.52 -8.03 6.11
CA MET A 33 0.52 -7.34 5.29
C MET A 33 -0.48 -8.33 4.69
N ILE A 34 -1.72 -7.86 4.53
CA ILE A 34 -2.80 -8.50 3.76
C ILE A 34 -3.21 -7.51 2.66
N ALA A 35 -3.50 -8.01 1.46
CA ALA A 35 -4.03 -7.21 0.38
C ALA A 35 -5.53 -7.49 0.21
N GLU A 36 -6.34 -6.44 0.11
CA GLU A 36 -7.78 -6.53 -0.11
C GLU A 36 -8.21 -5.57 -1.22
N LEU A 37 -9.30 -5.89 -1.91
CA LEU A 37 -9.92 -5.00 -2.87
C LEU A 37 -10.55 -3.80 -2.14
N LEU A 38 -10.32 -2.58 -2.65
CA LEU A 38 -10.97 -1.38 -2.14
C LEU A 38 -12.49 -1.43 -2.36
N GLU A 39 -13.25 -0.86 -1.43
CA GLU A 39 -14.70 -0.75 -1.59
C GLU A 39 -15.04 0.10 -2.82
N LYS A 40 -16.13 -0.28 -3.50
CA LYS A 40 -16.62 0.45 -4.67
C LYS A 40 -16.95 1.89 -4.29
N GLY A 41 -16.52 2.86 -5.10
CA GLY A 41 -16.67 4.29 -4.81
C GLY A 41 -15.40 4.92 -4.21
N LEU A 42 -14.60 4.16 -3.46
CA LEU A 42 -13.37 4.71 -2.85
C LEU A 42 -12.31 5.04 -3.88
N VAL A 43 -12.22 4.27 -4.96
CA VAL A 43 -11.25 4.52 -6.03
C VAL A 43 -11.57 5.84 -6.71
N GLU A 44 -12.84 6.04 -7.07
CA GLU A 44 -13.33 7.26 -7.68
C GLU A 44 -13.15 8.46 -6.74
N ASP A 45 -13.38 8.29 -5.44
CA ASP A 45 -13.15 9.32 -4.43
C ASP A 45 -11.66 9.70 -4.29
N ILE A 46 -10.76 8.72 -4.38
CA ILE A 46 -9.31 8.96 -4.37
C ILE A 46 -8.88 9.72 -5.63
N GLU A 47 -9.37 9.32 -6.82
CA GLU A 47 -9.05 9.97 -8.09
C GLU A 47 -9.59 11.40 -8.17
N ASN A 48 -10.74 11.68 -7.54
CA ASN A 48 -11.32 13.01 -7.42
C ASN A 48 -10.72 13.85 -6.28
N GLU A 49 -9.69 13.34 -5.59
CA GLU A 49 -9.05 13.97 -4.43
C GLU A 49 -10.01 14.28 -3.26
N SER A 50 -11.20 13.66 -3.24
CA SER A 50 -12.16 13.79 -2.14
C SER A 50 -11.67 13.02 -0.90
N VAL A 51 -10.81 12.01 -1.11
CA VAL A 51 -10.11 11.25 -0.08
C VAL A 51 -8.59 11.40 -0.24
N CYS A 52 -7.92 11.94 0.78
CA CYS A 52 -6.47 12.03 0.86
C CYS A 52 -5.93 11.35 2.12
N ILE A 53 -4.77 10.71 2.03
CA ILE A 53 -4.05 10.08 3.15
C ILE A 53 -3.76 11.08 4.29
N ARG A 54 -3.74 12.39 4.00
CA ARG A 54 -3.54 13.47 4.98
C ARG A 54 -4.82 13.91 5.69
N LEU A 55 -6.00 13.40 5.32
CA LEU A 55 -7.26 13.78 5.94
C LEU A 55 -7.24 13.50 7.45
N LYS A 56 -7.62 14.50 8.24
CA LYS A 56 -7.58 14.45 9.70
C LYS A 56 -8.58 13.42 10.21
N ARG A 57 -8.04 12.39 10.90
CA ARG A 57 -8.53 11.49 11.98
C ARG A 57 -10.03 11.17 12.19
N GLU A 58 -10.96 11.99 11.74
CA GLU A 58 -12.40 11.86 12.01
C GLU A 58 -13.11 10.99 10.96
N GLN A 59 -12.59 10.91 9.74
CA GLN A 59 -13.13 10.08 8.65
C GLN A 59 -12.21 8.90 8.25
N ALA A 60 -10.89 9.02 8.49
CA ALA A 60 -9.95 7.96 8.19
C ALA A 60 -9.96 6.91 9.32
N ARG A 61 -10.69 5.81 9.12
CA ARG A 61 -10.60 4.59 9.95
C ARG A 61 -9.12 4.29 10.15
N ARG A 62 -8.57 4.47 11.36
CA ARG A 62 -7.16 4.19 11.67
C ARG A 62 -6.86 2.79 11.17
N VAL A 63 -6.06 2.66 10.11
CA VAL A 63 -5.79 1.34 9.50
C VAL A 63 -4.77 0.54 10.32
N LEU A 64 -4.14 1.09 11.36
CA LEU A 64 -3.32 0.28 12.27
C LEU A 64 -3.46 0.70 13.75
N PRO A 65 -4.50 0.24 14.47
CA PRO A 65 -4.40 -0.07 15.87
C PRO A 65 -3.99 -1.55 15.98
N GLY A 66 -2.75 -1.80 16.43
CA GLY A 66 -2.38 -3.14 16.92
C GLY A 66 -3.31 -3.58 18.07
N PRO A 67 -3.36 -4.89 18.37
CA PRO A 67 -4.23 -5.45 19.43
C PRO A 67 -3.99 -4.84 20.82
N ASP A 68 -2.85 -4.20 21.02
CA ASP A 68 -2.43 -3.49 22.23
C ASP A 68 -2.11 -2.01 21.91
N ASN A 69 -3.05 -1.12 22.25
CA ASN A 69 -2.98 0.32 21.99
C ASN A 69 -2.04 1.11 22.92
N THR A 70 -1.00 0.46 23.46
CA THR A 70 -0.02 1.05 24.37
C THR A 70 0.71 2.22 23.70
N SER A 71 0.85 3.35 24.39
CA SER A 71 1.45 4.59 23.87
C SER A 71 2.86 4.40 23.31
N SER A 72 3.63 3.45 23.85
CA SER A 72 4.99 3.09 23.41
C SER A 72 5.04 2.53 21.98
N ASN A 73 4.01 1.78 21.55
CA ASN A 73 3.99 1.17 20.21
C ASN A 73 3.81 2.22 19.09
N LYS A 74 3.13 3.33 19.38
CA LYS A 74 2.88 4.39 18.38
C LYS A 74 4.13 5.15 17.98
N ALA A 75 5.07 5.35 18.91
CA ALA A 75 6.33 6.03 18.63
C ALA A 75 7.24 5.17 17.75
N LEU A 76 7.34 3.88 18.05
CA LEU A 76 8.11 2.92 17.25
C LEU A 76 7.53 2.75 15.84
N LEU A 77 6.20 2.64 15.73
CA LEU A 77 5.52 2.63 14.43
C LEU A 77 5.73 3.94 13.66
N GLY A 78 5.70 5.08 14.35
CA GLY A 78 6.02 6.38 13.76
C GLY A 78 7.43 6.45 13.19
N ALA A 79 8.41 5.82 13.86
CA ALA A 79 9.82 5.83 13.43
C ALA A 79 10.07 5.07 12.13
N VAL A 80 9.25 4.06 11.80
CA VAL A 80 9.36 3.27 10.56
C VAL A 80 8.34 3.63 9.49
N LYS A 81 7.37 4.50 9.81
CA LYS A 81 6.26 4.89 8.92
C LYS A 81 6.75 5.37 7.57
N ASP A 82 7.71 6.28 7.53
CA ASP A 82 8.15 6.90 6.28
C ASP A 82 8.87 5.88 5.38
N SER A 83 9.61 4.92 5.96
CA SER A 83 10.22 3.82 5.22
C SER A 83 9.17 2.89 4.61
N ILE A 84 8.08 2.61 5.33
CA ILE A 84 6.97 1.79 4.82
C ILE A 84 6.24 2.53 3.69
N GLU A 85 5.96 3.82 3.84
CA GLU A 85 5.32 4.64 2.80
C GLU A 85 6.16 4.70 1.53
N GLN A 86 7.47 4.92 1.66
CA GLN A 86 8.40 4.93 0.52
C GLN A 86 8.46 3.57 -0.17
N GLY A 87 8.59 2.47 0.58
CA GLY A 87 8.62 1.12 0.02
C GLY A 87 7.32 0.76 -0.70
N PHE A 88 6.17 1.13 -0.13
CA PHE A 88 4.87 0.92 -0.75
C PHE A 88 4.73 1.73 -2.06
N GLN A 89 5.05 3.02 -2.03
CA GLN A 89 5.00 3.89 -3.22
C GLN A 89 5.92 3.39 -4.33
N TRP A 90 7.13 2.93 -3.97
CA TRP A 90 8.06 2.37 -4.93
C TRP A 90 7.52 1.07 -5.56
N SER A 91 7.06 0.13 -4.73
CA SER A 91 6.54 -1.16 -5.21
C SER A 91 5.32 -1.03 -6.14
N THR A 92 4.37 -0.15 -5.80
CA THR A 92 3.17 0.09 -6.63
C THR A 92 3.48 0.81 -7.94
N ARG A 93 4.60 1.55 -8.00
CA ARG A 93 5.08 2.19 -9.23
C ARG A 93 5.79 1.20 -10.15
N GLU A 94 6.59 0.28 -9.61
CA GLU A 94 7.32 -0.71 -10.42
C GLU A 94 6.42 -1.83 -10.96
N ARG A 95 5.31 -2.11 -10.26
CA ARG A 95 4.27 -3.10 -10.62
C ARG A 95 4.77 -4.55 -10.65
N PRO A 96 4.24 -5.42 -9.77
CA PRO A 96 4.76 -6.77 -9.61
C PRO A 96 4.44 -7.76 -10.75
N LEU A 97 3.41 -7.54 -11.58
CA LEU A 97 3.01 -8.51 -12.61
C LEU A 97 3.42 -8.13 -14.02
N TYR A 98 3.72 -6.85 -14.29
CA TYR A 98 4.09 -6.39 -15.62
C TYR A 98 5.34 -5.51 -15.61
N GLU A 99 6.45 -6.06 -16.11
CA GLU A 99 7.61 -5.27 -16.53
C GLU A 99 7.36 -4.73 -17.94
N GLU A 100 7.28 -3.41 -18.11
CA GLU A 100 7.31 -2.82 -19.45
C GLU A 100 8.65 -3.20 -20.11
N SER A 101 8.61 -4.08 -21.11
CA SER A 101 9.77 -4.32 -21.96
C SER A 101 10.04 -3.04 -22.74
N HIS A 102 10.91 -2.18 -22.21
CA HIS A 102 11.46 -1.05 -22.94
C HIS A 102 12.25 -1.61 -24.13
N PHE A 103 11.58 -1.78 -25.27
CA PHE A 103 12.28 -1.94 -26.53
C PHE A 103 12.96 -0.60 -26.83
N LYS A 104 14.28 -0.57 -26.65
CA LYS A 104 15.15 0.53 -27.10
C LYS A 104 15.20 0.59 -28.61
#